data_AF-A0A9X9F470-F1
#
_entry.id   AF-A0A9X9F470-F1
#
_cell.length_a   1.000
_cell.length_b   1.000
_cell.length_c   1.000
_cell.angle_alpha   90.00
_cell.angle_beta   90.00
_cell.angle_gamma   90.00
#
_symmetry.space_group_name_H-M   'P 1'
#
loop_
_entity.id
_entity.type
_entity.pdbx_description
1 polymer ?
#
loop_
_entity_poly.entity_id
_entity_poly.type
_entity_poly.pdbx_seq_one_letter_code
_entity_poly.pdbx_strand_id
1 'polypeptide(L)' 'KSFIPILSGIKITADQSGITLIASNSNIFIEKFIPVLIEDEKIATILKAGTIVVPAKYFIEIIKKMPSDI' A
#
# COMPACT_ATOMS: atom_id res chain seq x y z
N LYS A 1 2.07 2.70 -20.45
CA LYS A 1 0.63 3.02 -20.37
C LYS A 1 -0.09 1.68 -20.37
N SER A 2 -0.77 1.29 -19.28
CA SER A 2 -1.46 -0.01 -19.21
C SER A 2 -2.75 0.05 -20.02
N PHE A 3 -3.09 -1.02 -20.74
CA PHE A 3 -4.40 -1.17 -21.40
C PHE A 3 -5.55 -1.32 -20.40
N ILE A 4 -5.24 -1.70 -19.15
CA ILE A 4 -6.20 -1.87 -18.07
C ILE A 4 -6.00 -0.75 -17.04
N PRO A 5 -6.90 0.25 -16.96
CA PRO A 5 -6.70 1.44 -16.14
C PRO A 5 -6.46 1.16 -14.66
N ILE A 6 -7.18 0.20 -14.05
CA ILE A 6 -7.05 -0.10 -12.62
C ILE A 6 -5.65 -0.64 -12.24
N LEU A 7 -4.92 -1.23 -13.19
CA LEU A 7 -3.54 -1.70 -13.00
C LEU A 7 -2.52 -0.56 -12.94
N SER A 8 -2.94 0.69 -13.18
CA SER A 8 -2.11 1.86 -12.89
C SER A 8 -2.12 2.27 -11.41
N GLY A 9 -2.93 1.59 -10.59
CA GLY A 9 -3.04 1.81 -9.15
C GLY A 9 -2.21 0.84 -8.31
N ILE A 10 -2.15 1.14 -7.01
CA ILE A 10 -1.70 0.22 -5.95
C ILE A 10 -2.94 -0.17 -5.17
N LYS A 11 -3.19 -1.47 -5.04
CA LYS A 11 -4.20 -2.00 -4.12
C LYS A 11 -3.58 -2.05 -2.72
N ILE A 12 -4.29 -1.48 -1.77
CA ILE A 12 -3.93 -1.44 -0.35
C ILE A 12 -5.02 -2.19 0.41
N THR A 13 -4.64 -3.21 1.17
CA THR A 13 -5.55 -3.94 2.08
C THR A 13 -5.01 -3.78 3.49
N ALA A 14 -5.87 -3.40 4.42
CA ALA A 14 -5.56 -3.31 5.84
C ALA A 14 -6.48 -4.26 6.62
N ASP A 15 -5.90 -5.08 7.48
CA ASP A 15 -6.61 -5.96 8.40
C ASP A 15 -5.90 -6.03 9.76
N GLN A 16 -6.34 -6.91 10.66
CA GLN A 16 -5.78 -7.00 12.01
C GLN A 16 -4.31 -7.46 12.04
N SER A 17 -3.82 -8.11 10.98
CA SER A 17 -2.45 -8.59 10.88
C SER A 17 -1.49 -7.51 10.35
N GLY A 18 -1.97 -6.61 9.49
CA GLY A 18 -1.12 -5.61 8.86
C GLY A 18 -1.72 -4.99 7.60
N ILE A 19 -0.81 -4.51 6.75
CA ILE A 19 -1.11 -3.84 5.49
C ILE A 19 -0.46 -4.61 4.34
N THR A 20 -1.25 -4.99 3.35
CA THR A 20 -0.77 -5.61 2.10
C THR A 20 -0.85 -4.59 0.97
N LEU A 21 0.27 -4.35 0.30
CA LEU A 21 0.39 -3.52 -0.89
C LEU A 21 0.57 -4.41 -2.11
N ILE A 22 -0.23 -4.17 -3.15
CA ILE A 22 -0.25 -4.96 -4.37
C ILE A 22 -0.20 -4.03 -5.59
N ALA A 23 0.71 -4.31 -6.52
CA ALA A 23 0.80 -3.62 -7.80
C ALA A 23 1.04 -4.62 -8.93
N SER A 24 0.47 -4.36 -10.11
CA SER A 24 0.60 -5.24 -11.27
C SER A 24 0.47 -4.50 -12.58
N ASN A 25 1.08 -5.03 -13.64
CA ASN A 25 0.98 -4.51 -15.01
C ASN A 25 0.58 -5.59 -16.04
N SER A 26 -0.36 -6.47 -15.68
CA SER A 26 -0.89 -7.64 -16.43
C SER A 26 0.05 -8.83 -16.63
N ASN A 27 1.36 -8.63 -16.50
CA ASN A 27 2.35 -9.69 -16.69
C ASN A 27 3.09 -10.02 -15.39
N ILE A 28 3.31 -9.02 -14.56
CA ILE A 28 4.04 -9.15 -13.29
C ILE A 28 3.15 -8.64 -12.16
N PHE A 29 3.27 -9.29 -11.00
CA PHE A 29 2.59 -8.94 -9.78
C PHE A 29 3.60 -8.83 -8.66
N ILE A 30 3.53 -7.75 -7.88
CA ILE A 30 4.36 -7.53 -6.71
C ILE A 30 3.42 -7.36 -5.52
N GLU A 31 3.70 -8.11 -4.47
CA GLU A 31 3.02 -8.01 -3.19
C GLU A 31 4.04 -7.71 -2.09
N LYS A 32 3.68 -6.80 -1.20
CA LYS A 32 4.43 -6.52 0.02
C LYS A 32 3.48 -6.49 1.20
N PHE A 33 3.77 -7.35 2.19
CA PHE A 33 3.11 -7.31 3.48
C PHE A 33 3.93 -6.50 4.48
N ILE A 34 3.24 -5.68 5.26
CA ILE A 34 3.76 -4.86 6.36
C ILE A 34 2.98 -5.26 7.62
N PRO A 35 3.57 -6.03 8.54
CA PRO A 35 2.89 -6.43 9.78
C PRO A 35 2.68 -5.23 10.71
N VAL A 36 1.72 -5.31 11.61
CA VAL A 36 1.49 -4.27 12.65
C VAL A 36 2.64 -4.16 13.66
N LEU A 37 3.46 -5.20 13.78
CA LEU A 37 4.59 -5.30 14.70
C LEU A 37 5.82 -5.86 13.97
N ILE A 38 7.00 -5.26 14.20
CA ILE A 38 8.30 -5.77 13.76
C ILE A 38 9.24 -5.65 14.95
N GLU A 39 9.88 -6.76 15.38
CA GLU A 39 10.84 -6.74 16.51
C GLU A 39 10.27 -6.04 17.77
N ASP A 40 9.00 -6.31 18.07
CA ASP A 40 8.21 -5.69 19.15
C ASP A 40 7.93 -4.19 19.02
N GLU A 41 8.38 -3.55 17.94
CA GLU A 41 8.03 -2.17 17.58
C GLU A 41 6.70 -2.12 16.81
N LYS A 42 5.80 -1.20 17.21
CA LYS A 42 4.50 -1.00 16.56
C LYS A 42 4.65 -0.14 15.30
N ILE A 43 4.59 -0.79 14.14
CA ILE A 43 4.78 -0.17 12.83
C ILE A 43 3.49 0.44 12.26
N ALA A 44 2.33 -0.15 12.60
CA ALA A 44 1.04 0.33 12.10
C ALA A 44 -0.06 0.23 13.16
N THR A 45 -1.01 1.16 13.10
CA THR A 45 -2.27 1.11 13.88
C THR A 45 -3.44 0.99 12.93
N ILE A 46 -4.18 -0.11 13.02
CA ILE A 46 -5.33 -0.37 12.15
C ILE A 46 -6.61 0.01 12.89
N LEU A 47 -7.13 1.20 12.59
CA LEU A 47 -8.39 1.70 13.18
C LEU A 47 -9.63 1.02 12.55
N LYS A 48 -9.55 0.72 11.26
CA LYS A 48 -10.63 0.07 10.51
C LYS A 48 -10.04 -0.77 9.38
N ALA A 49 -10.44 -2.04 9.32
CA ALA A 49 -10.07 -2.92 8.22
C ALA A 49 -10.79 -2.51 6.92
N GLY A 50 -10.13 -2.73 5.78
CA GLY A 50 -10.69 -2.39 4.48
C GLY A 50 -9.69 -2.55 3.34
N THR A 51 -10.16 -2.30 2.12
CA THR A 51 -9.32 -2.32 0.93
C THR A 51 -9.66 -1.15 0.01
N ILE A 52 -8.66 -0.63 -0.70
CA ILE A 52 -8.81 0.46 -1.66
C ILE A 52 -7.76 0.33 -2.76
N VAL A 53 -8.05 0.86 -3.94
CA VAL A 53 -7.06 1.05 -5.01
C VAL A 53 -6.84 2.55 -5.18
N VAL A 54 -5.58 2.98 -5.09
CA VAL A 54 -5.19 4.38 -5.28
C VAL A 54 -4.29 4.53 -6.50
N PRO A 55 -4.30 5.67 -7.22
CA PRO A 55 -3.38 5.88 -8.33
C PRO A 55 -1.92 5.88 -7.86
N ALA A 56 -1.09 4.98 -8.41
CA ALA A 56 0.26 4.73 -7.89
C ALA A 56 1.15 5.98 -7.95
N LYS A 57 1.08 6.72 -9.06
CA LYS A 57 1.90 7.93 -9.28
C LYS A 57 1.69 8.96 -8.18
N TYR A 58 0.43 9.33 -7.92
CA TYR A 58 0.11 10.33 -6.90
C TYR A 58 0.42 9.82 -5.50
N PHE A 59 0.13 8.55 -5.20
CA PHE A 59 0.40 7.97 -3.89
C PHE A 59 1.90 8.03 -3.53
N ILE A 60 2.78 7.66 -4.46
CA ILE A 60 4.23 7.72 -4.26
C ILE A 60 4.71 9.17 -4.11
N GLU A 61 4.20 10.10 -4.91
CA GLU A 61 4.55 11.52 -4.82
C GLU A 61 4.13 12.14 -3.48
N ILE A 62 2.97 11.74 -2.94
CA ILE A 62 2.50 12.18 -1.62
C ILE A 62 3.43 11.64 -0.53
N ILE A 63 3.70 10.33 -0.51
CA ILE A 63 4.57 9.71 0.51
C ILE A 63 5.96 10.35 0.52
N LYS A 64 6.56 10.59 -0.65
CA LYS A 64 7.89 11.22 -0.76
C LYS A 64 7.94 12.66 -0.23
N LYS A 65 6.79 13.33 -0.16
CA LYS A 65 6.66 14.71 0.33
C LYS A 65 6.13 14.76 1.77
N MET A 66 5.83 13.62 2.39
CA MET A 66 5.46 13.60 3.80
C MET A 66 6.66 14.06 4.64
N PRO A 67 6.44 14.94 5.63
CA PRO A 67 7.50 15.34 6.55
C PRO A 67 7.99 14.11 7.32
N SER A 68 9.29 14.08 7.61
CA SER A 68 9.96 12.92 8.21
C SER A 68 9.60 12.67 9.69
N ASP A 69 8.92 13.63 10.35
CA ASP A 69 8.67 13.61 11.79
C ASP A 69 7.16 13.73 12.11
N ILE A 70 6.43 12.63 11.96
CA ILE A 70 5.18 12.38 12.70
C ILE A 70 5.37 11.10 13.50
#